data_AF-A0A7L7M663-F1
#
_entry.id   AF-A0A7L7M663-F1
#
_cell.length_a   1.000
_cell.length_b   1.000
_cell.length_c   1.000
_cell.angle_alpha   90.00
_cell.angle_beta   90.00
_cell.angle_gamma   90.00
#
_symmetry.space_group_name_H-M   'P 1'
#
loop_
_entity.id
_entity.type
_entity.pdbx_description
1 polymer ?
#
loop_
_entity_poly.entity_id
_entity_poly.type
_entity_poly.pdbx_seq_one_letter_code
_entity_poly.pdbx_strand_id
1 'polypeptide(L)'
;MLRSVEITVQLSGLPTGEGFHNVHWQERLELSLDCFVCQRTGRTTFFRYGQEQALCSADEKYPEHPTAARIAAFDVTDERERTTLRAVVDYWWAPFHDEKRDRTATALSCPPWVRLYLGYYCPRARQDGAFGIQTNVSRPLHEICSHCDRPLATSKEAPAIRLLV
;
A
#
# COMPACT_ATOMS: atom_id res chain seq x y z
N MET A 1 17.50 -2.39 14.09
CA MET A 1 18.13 -2.02 12.80
C MET A 1 17.08 -1.31 11.95
N LEU A 2 17.39 -0.11 11.46
CA LEU A 2 16.54 0.59 10.50
C LEU A 2 16.67 -0.07 9.13
N ARG A 3 15.55 -0.22 8.42
CA ARG A 3 15.47 -0.73 7.05
C ARG A 3 14.49 0.09 6.25
N SER A 4 14.65 0.07 4.93
CA SER A 4 13.75 0.78 4.02
C SER A 4 13.31 -0.09 2.86
N VAL A 5 12.09 0.16 2.38
CA VAL A 5 11.50 -0.49 1.21
C VAL A 5 10.98 0.59 0.28
N GLU A 6 11.35 0.51 -0.99
CA GLU A 6 10.76 1.32 -2.04
C GLU A 6 9.65 0.53 -2.74
N ILE A 7 8.50 1.16 -2.91
CA ILE A 7 7.34 0.64 -3.61
C ILE A 7 7.07 1.54 -4.79
N THR A 8 7.01 0.97 -6.00
CA THR A 8 6.66 1.69 -7.22
C THR A 8 5.46 1.04 -7.90
N VAL A 9 4.57 1.87 -8.43
CA VAL A 9 3.40 1.39 -9.18
C VAL A 9 3.03 2.39 -10.26
N GLN A 10 2.55 1.87 -11.38
CA GLN A 10 2.03 2.67 -12.48
C GLN A 10 0.60 2.24 -12.80
N LEU A 11 -0.27 3.23 -12.96
CA LEU A 11 -1.61 3.08 -13.51
C LEU A 11 -1.69 3.77 -14.87
N SER A 12 -2.45 3.17 -15.77
CA SER A 12 -2.64 3.66 -17.14
C SER A 12 -4.13 3.71 -17.50
N GLY A 13 -4.47 4.35 -18.61
CA GLY A 13 -5.86 4.39 -19.08
C GLY A 13 -6.76 5.24 -18.18
N LEU A 14 -6.19 6.28 -17.57
CA LEU A 14 -6.97 7.27 -16.84
C LEU A 14 -7.81 8.06 -17.85
N PRO A 15 -9.15 8.12 -17.68
CA PRO A 15 -9.99 8.91 -18.55
C PRO A 15 -9.56 10.39 -18.52
N THR A 16 -9.39 11.00 -19.69
CA THR A 16 -9.20 12.45 -19.83
C THR A 16 -10.40 13.06 -20.55
N GLY A 17 -10.75 14.31 -20.22
CA GLY A 17 -11.87 15.03 -20.82
C GLY A 17 -13.09 15.19 -19.91
N GLU A 18 -14.22 15.66 -20.45
CA GLU A 18 -15.42 15.92 -19.65
C GLU A 18 -15.97 14.65 -18.97
N GLY A 19 -16.30 14.78 -17.68
CA GLY A 19 -16.84 13.66 -16.91
C GLY A 19 -15.81 12.61 -16.49
N PHE A 20 -14.53 12.97 -16.42
CA PHE A 20 -13.49 12.11 -15.84
C PHE A 20 -13.70 11.92 -14.33
N HIS A 21 -13.27 10.76 -13.85
CA HIS A 21 -13.26 10.46 -12.43
C HIS A 21 -11.94 11.01 -11.88
N ASN A 22 -11.99 11.91 -10.90
CA ASN A 22 -10.80 12.56 -10.32
C ASN A 22 -9.97 11.56 -9.50
N VAL A 23 -9.34 10.59 -10.16
CA VAL A 23 -8.55 9.53 -9.54
C VAL A 23 -7.30 10.14 -8.92
N HIS A 24 -7.04 9.82 -7.66
CA HIS A 24 -5.89 10.31 -6.92
C HIS A 24 -5.38 9.25 -5.95
N TRP A 25 -4.07 9.24 -5.70
CA TRP A 25 -3.48 8.42 -4.66
C TRP A 25 -3.92 8.90 -3.28
N GLN A 26 -4.36 7.98 -2.45
CA GLN A 26 -4.56 8.27 -1.03
C GLN A 26 -3.21 8.07 -0.35
N GLU A 27 -2.82 9.02 0.50
CA GLU A 27 -1.56 9.06 1.22
C GLU A 27 -1.49 8.00 2.35
N ARG A 28 -1.83 6.75 2.03
CA ARG A 28 -1.87 5.60 2.91
C ARG A 28 -1.57 4.32 2.15
N LEU A 29 -0.96 3.37 2.85
CA LEU A 29 -0.68 2.03 2.31
C LEU A 29 -0.71 0.99 3.41
N GLU A 30 -0.79 -0.27 3.00
CA GLU A 30 -0.61 -1.43 3.86
C GLU A 30 0.58 -2.23 3.38
N LEU A 31 1.40 -2.70 4.33
CA LEU A 31 2.55 -3.55 4.05
C LEU A 31 2.54 -4.74 5.01
N SER A 32 2.87 -5.93 4.51
CA SER A 32 3.14 -7.08 5.37
C SER A 32 4.53 -6.96 5.97
N LEU A 33 4.61 -6.76 7.29
CA LEU A 33 5.86 -6.64 8.04
C LEU A 33 5.87 -7.56 9.26
N ASP A 34 7.05 -7.99 9.64
CA ASP A 34 7.28 -8.61 10.93
C ASP A 34 7.26 -7.53 12.02
N CYS A 35 6.56 -7.80 13.12
CA CYS A 35 6.43 -6.88 14.23
C CYS A 35 7.09 -7.45 15.49
N PHE A 36 8.26 -6.90 15.84
CA PHE A 36 9.00 -7.30 17.04
C PHE A 36 8.32 -6.85 18.35
N VAL A 37 7.39 -5.90 18.29
CA VAL A 37 6.63 -5.40 19.46
C VAL A 37 5.67 -6.47 19.98
N CYS A 38 4.85 -7.06 19.11
CA CYS A 38 3.97 -8.19 19.47
C CYS A 38 4.60 -9.56 19.19
N GLN A 39 5.84 -9.58 18.68
CA GLN A 39 6.58 -10.79 18.30
C GLN A 39 5.78 -11.69 17.34
N ARG A 40 5.18 -11.06 16.33
CA ARG A 40 4.44 -11.75 15.28
C ARG A 40 5.01 -11.42 13.91
N THR A 41 5.15 -12.45 13.11
CA THR A 41 5.62 -12.34 11.73
C THR A 41 4.46 -12.05 10.75
N GLY A 42 4.75 -11.45 9.59
CA GLY A 42 3.80 -11.27 8.49
C GLY A 42 2.49 -10.57 8.90
N ARG A 43 2.60 -9.48 9.65
CA ARG A 43 1.48 -8.66 10.10
C ARG A 43 1.17 -7.59 9.05
N THR A 44 -0.11 -7.37 8.78
CA THR A 44 -0.53 -6.16 8.07
C THR A 44 -0.20 -4.95 8.92
N THR A 45 0.59 -4.05 8.37
CA THR A 45 0.95 -2.77 8.99
C THR A 45 0.31 -1.65 8.18
N PHE A 46 -0.46 -0.80 8.83
CA PHE A 46 -1.19 0.31 8.23
C PHE A 46 -0.39 1.60 8.36
N PHE A 47 -0.18 2.27 7.24
CA PHE A 47 0.60 3.50 7.16
C PHE A 47 -0.28 4.66 6.70
N ARG A 48 0.00 5.86 7.22
CA ARG A 48 -0.47 7.13 6.70
C ARG A 48 0.72 8.07 6.55
N TYR A 49 0.79 8.80 5.45
CA TYR A 49 1.85 9.76 5.21
C TYR A 49 1.80 10.88 6.25
N GLY A 50 2.96 11.42 6.61
CA GLY A 50 3.10 12.43 7.66
C GLY A 50 2.95 11.90 9.09
N GLN A 51 2.68 10.60 9.30
CA GLN A 51 2.72 9.98 10.62
C GLN A 51 4.12 9.39 10.89
N GLU A 52 4.63 9.60 12.11
CA GLU A 52 5.92 9.05 12.56
C GLU A 52 5.86 7.57 12.94
N GLN A 53 4.65 7.02 13.07
CA GLN A 53 4.41 5.64 13.45
C GLN A 53 3.31 5.04 12.58
N ALA A 54 3.44 3.73 12.33
CA ALA A 54 2.44 2.93 11.66
C ALA A 54 1.69 2.08 12.69
N LEU A 55 0.58 1.48 12.29
CA LEU A 55 -0.21 0.61 13.17
C LEU A 55 -0.04 -0.84 12.74
N CYS A 56 0.41 -1.70 13.65
CA CYS A 56 0.41 -3.13 13.43
C CYS A 56 -0.99 -3.69 13.66
N SER A 57 -1.48 -4.53 12.75
CA SER A 57 -2.77 -5.18 12.92
C SER A 57 -2.83 -6.02 14.20
N ALA A 58 -4.00 -6.04 14.84
CA ALA A 58 -4.28 -6.80 16.05
C ALA A 58 -4.36 -8.32 15.80
N ASP A 59 -3.98 -9.15 16.78
CA ASP A 59 -4.47 -10.51 16.91
C ASP A 59 -5.30 -10.68 18.20
N GLU A 60 -5.85 -11.87 18.44
CA GLU A 60 -6.67 -12.13 19.64
C GLU A 60 -5.92 -11.85 20.96
N LYS A 61 -4.59 -11.95 20.96
CA LYS A 61 -3.74 -11.76 22.15
C LYS A 61 -3.20 -10.32 22.24
N TYR A 62 -3.02 -9.64 21.11
CA TYR A 62 -2.42 -8.32 21.03
C TYR A 62 -3.35 -7.37 20.26
N PRO A 63 -3.93 -6.34 20.93
CA PRO A 63 -4.74 -5.33 20.25
C PRO A 63 -3.89 -4.54 19.23
N GLU A 64 -4.56 -3.76 18.38
CA GLU A 64 -3.86 -2.87 17.45
C GLU A 64 -2.94 -1.94 18.24
N HIS A 65 -1.69 -1.80 17.79
CA HIS A 65 -0.69 -1.03 18.49
C HIS A 65 0.26 -0.32 17.53
N PRO A 66 0.88 0.80 17.95
CA PRO A 66 1.90 1.46 17.16
C PRO A 66 3.11 0.56 16.92
N THR A 67 3.75 0.75 15.77
CA THR A 67 5.05 0.17 15.43
C THR A 67 5.96 1.26 14.88
N ALA A 68 7.27 1.10 15.09
CA ALA A 68 8.30 2.03 14.63
C ALA A 68 8.54 1.87 13.13
N ALA A 69 7.56 2.32 12.34
CA ALA A 69 7.61 2.35 10.88
C ALA A 69 6.84 3.58 10.37
N ARG A 70 7.24 4.13 9.22
CA ARG A 70 6.63 5.34 8.65
C ARG A 70 6.83 5.40 7.13
N ILE A 71 6.04 6.23 6.46
CA ILE A 71 6.30 6.58 5.05
C ILE A 71 7.31 7.73 5.04
N ALA A 72 8.52 7.46 4.57
CA ALA A 72 9.61 8.43 4.48
C ALA A 72 9.51 9.33 3.24
N ALA A 73 8.94 8.82 2.14
CA ALA A 73 8.67 9.57 0.92
C ALA A 73 7.41 9.04 0.23
N PHE A 74 6.66 9.94 -0.41
CA PHE A 74 5.44 9.62 -1.16
C PHE A 74 5.35 10.56 -2.37
N ASP A 75 5.96 10.14 -3.47
CA ASP A 75 6.08 10.94 -4.69
C ASP A 75 5.06 10.47 -5.73
N VAL A 76 4.21 11.38 -6.19
CA VAL A 76 3.24 11.14 -7.27
C VAL A 76 3.67 11.90 -8.51
N THR A 77 3.68 11.20 -9.65
CA THR A 77 3.94 11.79 -10.97
C THR A 77 2.74 11.51 -11.86
N ASP A 78 2.01 12.58 -12.20
CA ASP A 78 0.87 12.53 -13.11
C ASP A 78 1.27 12.98 -14.51
N GLU A 79 0.87 12.19 -15.49
CA GLU A 79 1.00 12.49 -16.91
C GLU A 79 -0.35 12.32 -17.61
N ARG A 80 -0.40 12.60 -18.92
CA ARG A 80 -1.66 12.65 -19.66
C ARG A 80 -2.48 11.35 -19.62
N GLU A 81 -1.82 10.19 -19.62
CA GLU A 81 -2.51 8.88 -19.69
C GLU A 81 -2.07 7.90 -18.58
N ARG A 82 -1.19 8.36 -17.68
CA ARG A 82 -0.63 7.54 -16.62
C ARG A 82 -0.43 8.34 -15.34
N THR A 83 -0.60 7.67 -14.21
CA THR A 83 -0.15 8.15 -12.90
C THR A 83 0.78 7.12 -12.30
N THR A 84 1.87 7.59 -11.71
CA THR A 84 2.89 6.76 -11.08
C THR A 84 3.03 7.19 -9.63
N LEU A 85 3.13 6.21 -8.73
CA LEU A 85 3.48 6.43 -7.33
C LEU A 85 4.82 5.76 -7.03
N ARG A 86 5.68 6.50 -6.34
CA ARG A 86 6.88 6.01 -5.67
C ARG A 86 6.78 6.32 -4.18
N ALA A 87 6.67 5.29 -3.35
CA ALA A 87 6.65 5.42 -1.90
C ALA A 87 7.90 4.76 -1.28
N VAL A 88 8.47 5.37 -0.26
CA VAL A 88 9.54 4.78 0.56
C VAL A 88 9.01 4.59 1.97
N VAL A 89 9.11 3.38 2.49
CA VAL A 89 8.70 3.01 3.84
C VAL A 89 9.94 2.68 4.66
N ASP A 90 10.12 3.38 5.77
CA ASP A 90 11.12 3.08 6.79
C ASP A 90 10.49 2.23 7.89
N TYR A 91 11.22 1.23 8.38
CA TYR A 91 10.79 0.42 9.52
C TYR A 91 11.97 -0.08 10.34
N TRP A 92 11.77 -0.14 11.65
CA TRP A 92 12.70 -0.75 12.57
C TRP A 92 12.43 -2.26 12.66
N TRP A 93 13.50 -3.03 12.64
CA TRP A 93 13.45 -4.47 12.82
C TRP A 93 14.44 -4.95 13.89
N ALA A 94 14.03 -5.95 14.65
CA ALA A 94 14.85 -6.69 15.60
C ALA A 94 14.48 -8.18 15.54
N PRO A 95 15.42 -9.11 15.83
CA PRO A 95 15.14 -10.54 15.86
C PRO A 95 14.19 -10.89 17.01
N PHE A 96 13.27 -11.83 16.77
CA PHE A 96 12.36 -12.40 17.77
C PHE A 96 11.91 -13.82 17.37
N HIS A 97 11.29 -14.55 18.31
CA HIS A 97 10.63 -15.83 18.04
C HIS A 97 9.12 -15.64 18.00
N ASP A 98 8.46 -16.07 16.93
CA ASP A 98 7.00 -16.03 16.82
C ASP A 98 6.42 -17.32 17.42
N GLU A 99 6.07 -17.28 18.71
CA GLU A 99 5.55 -18.43 19.45
C GLU A 99 4.32 -19.08 18.79
N LYS A 100 3.46 -18.31 18.09
CA LYS A 100 2.22 -18.84 17.50
C LYS A 100 2.48 -19.66 16.25
N ARG A 101 3.57 -19.36 15.55
CA ARG A 101 3.98 -20.04 14.32
C ARG A 101 5.23 -20.91 14.51
N ASP A 102 5.74 -20.94 15.74
CA ASP A 102 6.98 -21.60 16.14
C ASP A 102 8.13 -21.36 15.16
N ARG A 103 8.45 -20.09 14.91
CA ARG A 103 9.50 -19.72 13.95
C ARG A 103 10.30 -18.50 14.37
N THR A 104 11.60 -18.56 14.09
CA THR A 104 12.50 -17.41 14.21
C THR A 104 12.19 -16.40 13.13
N ALA A 105 11.90 -15.16 13.50
CA ALA A 105 11.73 -14.07 12.56
C ALA A 105 13.07 -13.71 11.91
N THR A 106 13.06 -13.57 10.59
CA THR A 106 14.20 -13.11 9.81
C THR A 106 13.88 -11.77 9.21
N ALA A 107 14.85 -10.85 9.20
CA ALA A 107 14.65 -9.56 8.56
C ALA A 107 14.24 -9.76 7.09
N LEU A 108 13.34 -8.92 6.60
CA LEU A 108 12.74 -9.03 5.27
C LEU A 108 13.82 -9.30 4.20
N SER A 109 13.72 -10.46 3.55
CA SER A 109 14.67 -10.96 2.55
C SER A 109 14.06 -11.09 1.16
N CYS A 110 12.73 -11.00 1.06
CA CYS A 110 11.97 -11.01 -0.17
C CYS A 110 10.94 -9.86 -0.16
N PRO A 111 10.46 -9.43 -1.35
CA PRO A 111 9.37 -8.47 -1.48
C PRO A 111 8.13 -8.87 -0.64
N PRO A 112 7.68 -8.02 0.31
CA PRO A 112 6.48 -8.26 1.09
C PRO A 112 5.22 -8.08 0.24
N TRP A 113 4.06 -8.42 0.81
CA TRP A 113 2.79 -7.98 0.25
C TRP A 113 2.56 -6.49 0.52
N VAL A 114 2.03 -5.76 -0.47
CA VAL A 114 1.63 -4.35 -0.32
C VAL A 114 0.24 -4.12 -0.91
N ARG A 115 -0.52 -3.20 -0.30
CA ARG A 115 -1.74 -2.62 -0.86
C ARG A 115 -1.68 -1.10 -0.80
N LEU A 116 -1.98 -0.49 -1.93
CA LEU A 116 -2.00 0.95 -2.15
C LEU A 116 -3.44 1.40 -2.37
N TYR A 117 -3.77 2.60 -1.92
CA TYR A 117 -5.14 3.11 -1.93
C TYR A 117 -5.30 4.27 -2.90
N LEU A 118 -6.40 4.26 -3.64
CA LEU A 118 -6.80 5.35 -4.52
C LEU A 118 -8.22 5.79 -4.20
N GLY A 119 -8.45 7.09 -4.30
CA GLY A 119 -9.76 7.71 -4.27
C GLY A 119 -10.16 8.20 -5.66
N TYR A 120 -11.45 8.39 -5.88
CA TYR A 120 -11.95 9.08 -7.05
C TYR A 120 -13.28 9.78 -6.73
N TYR A 121 -13.56 10.86 -7.45
CA TYR A 121 -14.88 11.48 -7.45
C TYR A 121 -15.64 11.10 -8.73
N CYS A 122 -16.86 10.58 -8.61
CA CYS A 122 -17.72 10.27 -9.75
C CYS A 122 -18.58 11.48 -10.13
N PRO A 123 -18.40 12.10 -11.32
CA PRO A 123 -19.17 13.27 -11.70
C PRO A 123 -20.65 12.96 -12.02
N ARG A 124 -20.96 11.71 -12.41
CA ARG A 124 -22.34 11.28 -12.73
C ARG A 124 -23.18 11.10 -11.48
N ALA A 125 -22.65 10.38 -10.49
CA ALA A 125 -23.34 10.12 -9.23
C ALA A 125 -23.12 11.23 -8.18
N ARG A 126 -22.12 12.09 -8.38
CA ARG A 126 -21.67 13.13 -7.43
C ARG A 126 -21.28 12.54 -6.07
N GLN A 127 -20.57 11.41 -6.12
CA GLN A 127 -20.15 10.66 -4.95
C GLN A 127 -18.69 10.26 -5.07
N ASP A 128 -18.02 10.23 -3.94
CA ASP A 128 -16.68 9.67 -3.83
C ASP A 128 -16.72 8.14 -3.87
N GLY A 129 -15.63 7.56 -4.34
CA GLY A 129 -15.37 6.14 -4.26
C GLY A 129 -13.89 5.90 -4.00
N ALA A 130 -13.57 4.66 -3.68
CA ALA A 130 -12.20 4.24 -3.43
C ALA A 130 -11.99 2.84 -3.96
N PHE A 131 -10.76 2.57 -4.39
CA PHE A 131 -10.30 1.25 -4.76
C PHE A 131 -8.84 1.08 -4.31
N GLY A 132 -8.28 -0.10 -4.49
CA GLY A 132 -6.91 -0.34 -4.09
C GLY A 132 -6.20 -1.32 -5.01
N ILE A 133 -4.89 -1.13 -5.13
CA ILE A 133 -4.01 -1.93 -5.98
C ILE A 133 -3.05 -2.68 -5.07
N GLN A 134 -2.93 -3.99 -5.26
CA GLN A 134 -2.14 -4.86 -4.39
C GLN A 134 -1.36 -5.92 -5.17
N THR A 135 -0.31 -6.47 -4.58
CA THR A 135 0.62 -7.39 -5.27
C THR A 135 0.04 -8.77 -5.60
N ASN A 136 -0.98 -9.22 -4.87
CA ASN A 136 -1.53 -10.58 -4.96
C ASN A 136 -2.83 -10.67 -5.78
N VAL A 137 -2.92 -9.95 -6.89
CA VAL A 137 -4.11 -9.96 -7.77
C VAL A 137 -3.69 -10.21 -9.21
N SER A 138 -4.54 -10.89 -9.98
CA SER A 138 -4.31 -11.15 -11.41
C SER A 138 -4.16 -9.84 -12.20
N ARG A 139 -3.39 -9.89 -13.30
CA ARG A 139 -3.07 -8.72 -14.12
C ARG A 139 -3.26 -9.03 -15.62
N PRO A 140 -3.71 -8.06 -16.44
CA PRO A 140 -4.04 -6.69 -16.08
C PRO A 140 -5.31 -6.59 -15.22
N LEU A 141 -5.34 -5.64 -14.29
CA LEU A 141 -6.49 -5.33 -13.45
C LEU A 141 -7.13 -4.04 -13.95
N HIS A 142 -8.41 -4.14 -14.34
CA HIS A 142 -9.21 -3.02 -14.78
C HIS A 142 -10.12 -2.57 -13.66
N GLU A 143 -9.97 -1.32 -13.25
CA GLU A 143 -10.78 -0.72 -12.20
C GLU A 143 -11.92 0.07 -12.83
N ILE A 144 -13.12 -0.13 -12.29
CA ILE A 144 -14.34 0.52 -12.76
C ILE A 144 -14.98 1.31 -11.62
N CYS A 145 -15.67 2.38 -11.97
CA CYS A 145 -16.41 3.20 -11.03
C CYS A 145 -17.58 2.40 -10.47
N SER A 146 -17.63 2.19 -9.16
CA SER A 146 -18.73 1.49 -8.49
C SER A 146 -20.09 2.17 -8.63
N HIS A 147 -20.12 3.42 -9.12
CA HIS A 147 -21.32 4.25 -9.23
C HIS A 147 -21.86 4.39 -10.65
N CYS A 148 -21.01 4.20 -11.68
CA CYS A 148 -21.44 4.38 -13.07
C CYS A 148 -20.82 3.41 -14.08
N ASP A 149 -20.08 2.41 -13.60
CA ASP A 149 -19.46 1.32 -14.37
C ASP A 149 -18.45 1.77 -15.44
N ARG A 150 -18.08 3.06 -15.45
CA ARG A 150 -17.05 3.57 -16.37
C ARG A 150 -15.65 3.20 -15.88
N PRO A 151 -14.68 2.98 -16.79
CA PRO A 151 -13.29 2.74 -16.42
C PRO A 151 -12.70 3.88 -15.58
N LEU A 152 -11.93 3.53 -14.56
CA LEU A 152 -11.15 4.45 -13.72
C LEU A 152 -9.68 4.42 -14.09
N ALA A 153 -9.10 3.23 -14.12
CA ALA A 153 -7.69 3.00 -14.37
C ALA A 153 -7.43 1.53 -14.72
N THR A 154 -6.27 1.25 -15.30
CA THR A 154 -5.76 -0.09 -15.53
C THR A 154 -4.37 -0.23 -14.91
N SER A 155 -4.25 -1.20 -13.99
CA SER A 155 -2.97 -1.67 -13.47
C SER A 155 -2.50 -2.83 -14.34
N LYS A 156 -1.48 -2.60 -15.16
CA LYS A 156 -0.91 -3.64 -16.05
C LYS A 156 0.05 -4.57 -15.32
N GLU A 157 0.77 -4.02 -14.34
CA GLU A 157 1.79 -4.71 -13.56
C GLU A 157 1.43 -4.67 -12.07
N ALA A 158 1.96 -5.62 -11.30
CA ALA A 158 1.88 -5.56 -9.85
C ALA A 158 2.77 -4.42 -9.31
N PRO A 159 2.47 -3.84 -8.14
CA PRO A 159 3.41 -2.94 -7.47
C PRO A 159 4.80 -3.60 -7.35
N ALA A 160 5.82 -2.94 -7.87
CA ALA A 160 7.19 -3.39 -7.74
C ALA A 160 7.73 -2.97 -6.37
N ILE A 161 8.46 -3.87 -5.72
CA ILE A 161 9.00 -3.63 -4.38
C ILE A 161 10.49 -3.93 -4.39
N ARG A 162 11.27 -2.94 -3.95
CA ARG A 162 12.72 -3.02 -3.83
C ARG A 162 13.13 -2.83 -2.38
N LEU A 163 13.85 -3.80 -1.83
CA LEU A 163 14.47 -3.67 -0.51
C LEU A 163 15.68 -2.75 -0.65
N LEU A 164 15.76 -1.72 0.18
CA LEU A 164 16.90 -0.80 0.25
C LEU A 164 17.78 -1.26 1.42
N VAL A 165 19.00 -1.70 1.10
CA VAL A 165 20.01 -2.17 2.05
C VAL A 165 20.93 -1.05 2.50
#